data_AF-A0A2V2U5C8-F1
#
_entry.id   AF-A0A2V2U5C8-F1
#
_cell.length_a   1.000
_cell.length_b   1.000
_cell.length_c   1.000
_cell.angle_alpha   90.00
_cell.angle_beta   90.00
_cell.angle_gamma   90.00
#
_symmetry.space_group_name_H-M   'P 1'
#
loop_
_entity.id
_entity.type
_entity.pdbx_description
1 polymer ?
#
loop_
_entity_poly.entity_id
_entity_poly.type
_entity_poly.pdbx_seq_one_letter_code
_entity_poly.pdbx_strand_id
1 'polypeptide(L)'
;MNSRPRAASESHDEVAIRGLSQQTIDGWNKGSGDGLAAPYTEDSDYIGFDGTHLKGRQQIASFHQQLFDKFIKSSRLVGKIRSIRFVTEDVAIMSQLVER
;
A
#
# COMPACT_ATOMS: atom_id res chain seq x y z
N MET A 1 -17.26 12.07 26.32
CA MET A 1 -16.51 11.82 25.07
C MET A 1 -15.06 11.62 25.48
N ASN A 2 -14.58 10.38 25.50
CA ASN A 2 -13.23 10.07 25.97
C ASN A 2 -12.25 10.21 24.81
N SER A 3 -11.56 11.34 24.73
CA SER A 3 -10.46 11.54 23.78
C SER A 3 -9.27 10.70 24.23
N ARG A 4 -8.78 9.79 23.37
CA ARG A 4 -7.50 9.11 23.59
C ARG A 4 -6.36 10.13 23.50
N PRO A 5 -5.27 9.97 24.27
CA PRO A 5 -4.08 10.80 24.12
C PRO A 5 -3.53 10.69 22.69
N ARG A 6 -3.19 11.83 22.07
CA ARG A 6 -2.71 11.92 20.68
C ARG A 6 -1.52 10.99 20.36
N ALA A 7 -0.57 10.84 21.29
CA ALA A 7 0.56 9.93 21.11
C ALA A 7 0.14 8.43 21.06
N ALA A 8 -0.98 8.07 21.71
CA ALA A 8 -1.50 6.71 21.70
C ALA A 8 -2.40 6.43 20.48
N SER A 9 -3.03 7.46 19.88
CA SER A 9 -3.68 7.31 18.56
C SER A 9 -2.64 7.26 17.45
N GLU A 10 -1.63 8.14 17.47
CA GLU A 10 -0.53 8.14 16.50
C GLU A 10 0.20 6.78 16.45
N SER A 11 0.38 6.10 17.60
CA SER A 11 0.98 4.76 17.63
C SER A 11 0.08 3.66 17.06
N HIS A 12 -1.23 3.72 17.31
CA HIS A 12 -2.20 2.78 16.74
C HIS A 12 -2.33 2.96 15.22
N ASP A 13 -2.40 4.21 14.77
CA ASP A 13 -2.52 4.54 13.35
C ASP A 13 -1.22 4.24 12.60
N GLU A 14 -0.06 4.42 13.24
CA GLU A 14 1.21 3.98 12.67
C GLU A 14 1.23 2.45 12.45
N VAL A 15 0.74 1.66 13.42
CA VAL A 15 0.61 0.21 13.26
C VAL A 15 -0.35 -0.14 12.11
N ALA A 16 -1.47 0.57 11.98
CA ALA A 16 -2.40 0.37 10.87
C ALA A 16 -1.76 0.68 9.51
N ILE A 17 -1.07 1.82 9.37
CA ILE A 17 -0.35 2.23 8.15
C ILE A 17 0.71 1.18 7.77
N ARG A 18 1.46 0.67 8.74
CA ARG A 18 2.43 -0.43 8.52
C ARG A 18 1.74 -1.70 8.02
N GLY A 19 0.56 -2.01 8.55
CA GLY A 19 -0.28 -3.11 8.08
C GLY A 19 -0.70 -2.97 6.61
N LEU A 20 -1.04 -1.77 6.14
CA LEU A 20 -1.38 -1.52 4.73
C LEU A 20 -0.20 -1.83 3.79
N SER A 21 1.01 -1.42 4.18
CA SER A 21 2.22 -1.76 3.42
C SER A 21 2.45 -3.27 3.36
N GLN A 22 2.26 -3.97 4.48
CA GLN A 22 2.43 -5.42 4.53
C GLN A 22 1.41 -6.15 3.67
N GLN A 23 0.14 -5.73 3.67
CA GLN A 23 -0.90 -6.30 2.81
C GLN A 23 -0.55 -6.17 1.33
N THR A 24 -0.03 -5.01 0.92
CA THR A 24 0.41 -4.76 -0.45
C THR A 24 1.54 -5.74 -0.85
N ILE A 25 2.53 -5.93 0.03
CA ILE A 25 3.65 -6.86 -0.16
C ILE A 25 3.17 -8.31 -0.21
N ASP A 26 2.25 -8.70 0.67
CA ASP A 26 1.69 -10.05 0.71
C ASP A 26 0.89 -10.36 -0.56
N GLY A 27 0.09 -9.39 -1.03
CA GLY A 27 -0.63 -9.47 -2.30
C GLY A 27 0.32 -9.70 -3.47
N TRP A 28 1.40 -8.91 -3.54
CA TRP A 28 2.45 -9.11 -4.54
C TRP A 28 3.06 -10.51 -4.47
N ASN A 29 3.50 -10.94 -3.29
CA ASN A 29 4.18 -12.22 -3.09
C ASN A 29 3.27 -13.43 -3.35
N LYS A 30 1.96 -13.26 -3.21
CA LYS A 30 0.95 -14.27 -3.59
C LYS A 30 0.56 -14.19 -5.07
N GLY A 31 1.02 -13.19 -5.82
CA GLY A 31 0.61 -12.94 -7.20
C GLY A 31 -0.88 -12.58 -7.31
N SER A 32 -1.43 -11.92 -6.29
CA SER A 32 -2.84 -11.54 -6.21
C SER A 32 -3.00 -10.05 -6.42
N GLY A 33 -3.57 -9.66 -7.56
CA GLY A 33 -3.93 -8.28 -7.85
C GLY A 33 -4.90 -7.70 -6.81
N ASP A 34 -5.94 -8.47 -6.46
CA ASP A 34 -6.92 -8.06 -5.43
C ASP A 34 -6.28 -7.89 -4.05
N GLY A 35 -5.40 -8.82 -3.65
CA GLY A 35 -4.70 -8.74 -2.39
C GLY A 35 -3.77 -7.53 -2.31
N LEU A 36 -3.10 -7.20 -3.42
CA LEU A 36 -2.25 -6.02 -3.52
C LEU A 36 -3.08 -4.73 -3.46
N ALA A 37 -4.23 -4.71 -4.14
CA ALA A 37 -5.07 -3.53 -4.25
C ALA A 37 -5.98 -3.30 -3.03
N ALA A 38 -6.15 -4.28 -2.14
CA ALA A 38 -7.06 -4.18 -1.00
C ALA A 38 -6.90 -2.90 -0.13
N PRO A 39 -5.68 -2.40 0.13
CA PRO A 39 -5.48 -1.16 0.90
C PRO A 39 -5.92 0.13 0.18
N TYR A 40 -6.10 0.11 -1.14
CA TYR A 40 -6.43 1.29 -1.93
C TYR A 40 -7.93 1.58 -1.86
N THR A 41 -8.30 2.85 -1.96
CA THR A 41 -9.69 3.32 -2.05
C THR A 41 -10.20 3.25 -3.48
N GLU A 42 -11.52 3.38 -3.68
CA GLU A 42 -12.13 3.39 -5.02
C GLU A 42 -11.74 4.63 -5.85
N ASP A 43 -11.20 5.67 -5.21
CA ASP A 43 -10.75 6.93 -5.81
C ASP A 43 -9.22 7.14 -5.75
N SER A 44 -8.45 6.12 -5.37
CA SER A 44 -6.98 6.20 -5.30
C SER A 44 -6.33 6.38 -6.67
N ASP A 45 -5.29 7.23 -6.74
CA ASP A 45 -4.39 7.30 -7.90
C ASP A 45 -3.15 6.42 -7.66
N TYR A 46 -2.88 5.50 -8.58
CA TYR A 46 -1.64 4.73 -8.62
C TYR A 46 -0.82 5.13 -9.84
N ILE A 47 0.45 5.47 -9.60
CA ILE A 47 1.40 5.83 -10.65
C ILE A 47 2.52 4.80 -10.70
N GLY A 48 2.58 4.06 -11.81
CA GLY A 48 3.64 3.09 -12.10
C GLY A 48 4.97 3.78 -12.41
N PHE A 49 6.07 3.03 -12.30
CA PHE A 49 7.43 3.53 -12.58
C PHE A 49 7.62 3.98 -14.04
N ASP A 50 6.80 3.47 -14.95
CA ASP A 50 6.77 3.78 -16.38
C ASP A 50 5.81 4.93 -16.74
N GLY A 51 5.19 5.55 -15.74
CA GLY A 51 4.19 6.60 -15.92
C GLY A 51 2.76 6.08 -16.12
N THR A 52 2.52 4.77 -16.04
CA THR A 52 1.16 4.22 -16.06
C THR A 52 0.32 4.83 -14.95
N HIS A 53 -0.85 5.38 -15.28
CA HIS A 53 -1.79 5.95 -14.32
C HIS A 53 -3.04 5.07 -14.22
N LEU A 54 -3.33 4.58 -13.02
CA LEU A 54 -4.51 3.79 -12.71
C LEU A 54 -5.37 4.52 -11.68
N LYS A 55 -6.68 4.54 -11.89
CA LYS A 55 -7.66 5.16 -11.00
C LYS A 55 -8.53 4.11 -10.33
N GLY A 56 -8.49 4.12 -9.00
CA GLY A 56 -9.29 3.28 -8.13
C GLY A 56 -8.79 1.85 -8.00
N ARG A 57 -9.23 1.21 -6.92
CA ARG A 57 -8.87 -0.16 -6.55
C ARG A 57 -9.00 -1.17 -7.70
N GLN A 58 -10.10 -1.12 -8.45
CA GLN A 58 -10.38 -2.09 -9.50
C GLN A 58 -9.34 -2.07 -10.63
N GLN A 59 -8.92 -0.88 -11.07
CA GLN A 59 -7.90 -0.76 -12.12
C GLN A 59 -6.54 -1.23 -11.63
N ILE A 60 -6.18 -0.88 -10.38
CA ILE A 60 -4.95 -1.33 -9.73
C ILE A 60 -4.91 -2.86 -9.66
N ALA A 61 -5.99 -3.50 -9.19
CA ALA A 61 -6.08 -4.95 -9.07
C ALA A 61 -5.94 -5.65 -10.44
N SER A 62 -6.73 -5.21 -11.42
CA SER A 62 -6.77 -5.82 -12.76
C SER A 62 -5.42 -5.70 -13.47
N PHE A 63 -4.76 -4.55 -13.36
CA PHE A 63 -3.44 -4.32 -13.95
C PHE A 63 -2.39 -5.22 -13.32
N HIS A 64 -2.31 -5.26 -11.98
CA HIS A 64 -1.32 -6.09 -11.29
C HIS A 64 -1.56 -7.58 -11.53
N GLN A 65 -2.81 -8.05 -11.60
CA GLN A 65 -3.08 -9.45 -11.93
C GLN A 65 -2.53 -9.82 -13.32
N GLN A 66 -2.74 -8.96 -14.32
CA GLN A 66 -2.18 -9.20 -15.66
C GLN A 66 -0.64 -9.23 -15.65
N LEU A 67 0.00 -8.39 -14.82
CA LEU A 67 1.46 -8.42 -14.66
C LEU A 67 1.93 -9.72 -14.01
N PHE A 68 1.27 -10.18 -12.95
CA PHE A 68 1.59 -11.43 -12.25
C PHE A 68 1.41 -12.65 -13.15
N ASP A 69 0.40 -12.65 -14.01
CA ASP A 69 0.12 -13.78 -14.91
C ASP A 69 1.13 -13.87 -16.06
N LYS A 70 1.68 -12.73 -16.51
CA LYS A 70 2.49 -12.66 -17.76
C LYS A 70 3.98 -12.40 -17.55
N PHE A 71 4.33 -11.40 -16.74
CA PHE A 71 5.67 -10.80 -16.78
C PHE A 71 6.47 -11.01 -15.49
N ILE A 72 5.81 -10.99 -14.34
CA ILE A 72 6.47 -11.00 -13.02
C ILE A 72 5.97 -12.17 -12.16
N LYS A 73 5.59 -13.28 -12.81
CA LYS A 73 5.15 -14.50 -12.16
C LYS A 73 6.20 -15.00 -11.18
N SER A 74 5.77 -15.30 -9.95
CA SER A 74 6.64 -15.77 -8.86
C SER A 74 7.73 -14.78 -8.42
N SER A 75 7.65 -13.51 -8.83
CA SER A 75 8.51 -12.48 -8.27
C SER A 75 8.26 -12.30 -6.77
N ARG A 76 9.23 -11.68 -6.09
CA ARG A 76 9.15 -11.36 -4.67
C ARG A 76 9.38 -9.88 -4.48
N LEU A 77 8.53 -9.27 -3.66
CA LEU A 77 8.68 -7.91 -3.20
C LEU A 77 9.15 -7.96 -1.74
N VAL A 78 10.28 -7.30 -1.49
CA VAL A 78 10.77 -7.00 -0.15
C VAL A 78 10.77 -5.50 -0.01
N GLY A 79 10.06 -5.00 0.99
CA GLY A 79 9.87 -3.57 1.22
C GLY A 79 10.12 -3.22 2.67
N LYS A 80 10.74 -2.06 2.88
CA LYS A 80 10.96 -1.49 4.21
C LYS A 80 10.41 -0.08 4.28
N ILE A 81 9.57 0.17 5.27
CA ILE A 81 9.08 1.52 5.57
C ILE A 81 10.25 2.38 6.06
N ARG A 82 10.52 3.46 5.35
CA ARG A 82 11.58 4.42 5.64
C ARG A 82 11.10 5.50 6.60
N SER A 83 9.88 5.99 6.42
CA SER A 83 9.28 6.99 7.31
C SER A 83 7.76 6.96 7.23
N ILE A 84 7.14 7.36 8.34
CA ILE A 84 5.71 7.71 8.43
C ILE A 84 5.67 9.11 9.06
N ARG A 85 4.92 10.02 8.45
CA ARG A 85 4.74 11.39 8.93
C ARG A 85 3.26 11.75 8.92
N PHE A 86 2.69 11.99 10.09
CA PHE A 86 1.34 12.54 10.23
C PHE A 86 1.35 14.02 9.86
N VAL A 87 0.51 14.40 8.89
CA VAL A 87 0.32 15.78 8.41
C VAL A 87 -0.82 16.44 9.19
N THR A 88 -1.88 15.70 9.44
CA THR A 88 -3.04 16.04 10.28
C THR A 88 -3.42 14.82 11.12
N GLU A 89 -4.54 14.87 11.84
CA GLU A 89 -5.06 13.74 12.63
C GLU A 89 -5.54 12.57 11.74
N ASP A 90 -5.88 12.85 10.48
CA ASP A 90 -6.48 11.92 9.51
C ASP A 90 -5.63 11.70 8.24
N VAL A 91 -4.52 12.44 8.08
CA VAL A 91 -3.63 12.33 6.92
C VAL A 91 -2.21 12.00 7.35
N ALA A 92 -1.66 10.92 6.78
CA ALA A 92 -0.26 10.55 6.94
C ALA A 92 0.41 10.28 5.59
N ILE A 93 1.70 10.58 5.51
CA ILE A 93 2.55 10.26 4.37
C ILE A 93 3.53 9.17 4.80
N MET A 94 3.50 8.05 4.09
CA MET A 94 4.45 6.94 4.25
C MET A 94 5.41 6.91 3.07
N SER A 95 6.70 6.71 3.34
CA SER A 95 7.67 6.34 2.31
C SER A 95 8.23 4.95 2.59
N GLN A 96 8.37 4.15 1.54
CA GLN A 96 8.97 2.82 1.59
C GLN A 96 10.04 2.67 0.53
N LEU A 97 11.04 1.85 0.83
CA LEU A 97 12.08 1.44 -0.10
C LEU A 97 11.80 0.00 -0.53
N VAL A 98 11.88 -0.25 -1.82
CA VAL A 98 11.91 -1.62 -2.36
C VAL A 98 13.36 -2.08 -2.34
N GLU A 99 13.62 -3.20 -1.68
CA GLU A 99 14.93 -3.83 -1.62
C GLU A 99 15.10 -4.80 -2.81
N ARG A 100 16.35 -4.95 -3.28
CA ARG A 100 16.70 -5.83 -4.40
C ARG A 100 16.95 -7.26 -3.93
#